data_AF-A0AAV6THM5-F1
#
_entry.id   AF-A0AAV6THM5-F1
#
_cell.length_a   1.000
_cell.length_b   1.000
_cell.length_c   1.000
_cell.angle_alpha   90.00
_cell.angle_beta   90.00
_cell.angle_gamma   90.00
#
_symmetry.space_group_name_H-M   'P 1'
#
loop_
_entity.id
_entity.type
_entity.pdbx_description
1 polymer ?
#
loop_
_entity_poly.entity_id
_entity_poly.type
_entity_poly.pdbx_seq_one_letter_code
_entity_poly.pdbx_strand_id
1 'polypeptide(L)'
;RESNFSEPVKHWNFGRFSDSREPFVPNCSDDPTTMPYLSGISVFPPLTITPPFNPLVTDYSANVSYEQLMVRLSAQAQNCQTEVRIDDKYGPTRTTNYTLGVGENRIVFLVVDITHTEPWVVNTYTLTVHRLSVDHHEPPFDPIAQHQVCSLHQECEMRVSPTELCGIQRDATISKDWVSW
;
A
#
# COMPACT_ATOMS: atom_id res chain seq x y z
N ARG A 1 -39.66 -1.42 32.56
CA ARG A 1 -40.02 -1.04 31.17
C ARG A 1 -38.71 -0.72 30.48
N GLU A 2 -38.00 -1.77 30.06
CA GLU A 2 -36.65 -1.65 29.48
C GLU A 2 -36.79 -1.32 27.99
N SER A 3 -36.24 -0.19 27.58
CA SER A 3 -36.16 0.19 26.17
C SER A 3 -34.85 -0.34 25.59
N ASN A 4 -34.92 -1.51 24.95
CA ASN A 4 -33.85 -2.00 24.09
C ASN A 4 -33.80 -1.15 22.82
N PHE A 5 -32.91 -0.16 22.80
CA PHE A 5 -32.52 0.53 21.57
C PHE A 5 -31.34 -0.23 20.97
N SER A 6 -31.64 -1.30 20.24
CA SER A 6 -30.68 -1.97 19.39
C SER A 6 -30.48 -1.12 18.13
N GLU A 7 -29.44 -0.28 18.12
CA GLU A 7 -28.94 0.28 16.87
C GLU A 7 -28.49 -0.86 15.95
N PRO A 8 -28.92 -0.90 14.68
CA PRO A 8 -28.35 -1.84 13.74
C PRO A 8 -26.91 -1.40 13.47
N VAL A 9 -25.96 -2.25 13.87
CA VAL A 9 -24.57 -2.18 13.43
C VAL A 9 -24.59 -2.20 11.90
N LYS A 10 -24.44 -1.04 11.28
CA LYS A 10 -24.26 -0.93 9.83
C LYS A 10 -22.93 -1.59 9.52
N HIS A 11 -22.99 -2.85 9.12
CA HIS A 11 -21.89 -3.51 8.44
C HIS A 11 -21.51 -2.63 7.25
N TRP A 12 -20.35 -1.99 7.34
CA TRP A 12 -19.76 -1.29 6.21
C TRP A 12 -19.57 -2.34 5.11
N ASN A 13 -20.39 -2.25 4.06
CA ASN A 13 -20.18 -3.04 2.87
C ASN A 13 -18.82 -2.65 2.32
N PHE A 14 -17.85 -3.55 2.47
CA PHE A 14 -16.52 -3.47 1.86
C PHE A 14 -16.68 -2.95 0.43
N GLY A 15 -16.07 -1.78 0.17
CA GLY A 15 -16.07 -1.12 -1.13
C GLY A 15 -15.63 -2.12 -2.18
N ARG A 16 -16.61 -2.68 -2.89
CA ARG A 16 -16.37 -3.52 -4.05
C ARG A 16 -15.79 -2.56 -5.08
N PHE A 17 -14.53 -2.76 -5.47
CA PHE A 17 -13.99 -2.20 -6.71
C PHE A 17 -14.88 -2.77 -7.81
N SER A 18 -15.94 -2.04 -8.16
CA SER A 18 -16.93 -2.52 -9.10
C SER A 18 -16.35 -2.42 -10.49
N ASP A 19 -16.30 -3.55 -11.18
CA ASP A 19 -16.06 -3.63 -12.63
C ASP A 19 -17.32 -3.21 -13.42
N SER A 20 -18.41 -2.85 -12.73
CA SER A 20 -19.62 -2.32 -13.36
C SER A 20 -19.46 -0.84 -13.69
N ARG A 21 -19.89 -0.47 -14.91
CA ARG A 21 -20.00 0.91 -15.43
C ARG A 21 -21.03 1.78 -14.68
N GLU A 22 -21.47 1.38 -13.49
CA GLU A 22 -22.41 2.17 -12.70
C GLU A 22 -21.64 3.31 -12.02
N PRO A 23 -22.13 4.56 -12.13
CA PRO A 23 -21.49 5.68 -11.48
C PRO A 23 -21.46 5.41 -9.98
N PHE A 24 -20.26 5.44 -9.41
CA PHE A 24 -20.03 5.42 -7.97
C PHE A 24 -20.79 6.60 -7.37
N VAL A 25 -21.95 6.35 -6.80
CA VAL A 25 -22.74 7.40 -6.13
C VAL A 25 -22.02 7.66 -4.81
N PRO A 26 -21.40 8.84 -4.62
CA PRO A 26 -20.74 9.14 -3.37
C PRO A 26 -21.81 9.17 -2.26
N ASN A 27 -21.62 8.33 -1.24
CA ASN A 27 -22.42 8.42 -0.02
C ASN A 27 -21.85 9.58 0.81
N CYS A 28 -22.12 10.81 0.37
CA CYS A 28 -21.79 12.04 1.09
C CYS A 28 -23.08 12.70 1.62
N SER A 29 -22.92 13.61 2.57
CA SER A 29 -23.99 14.41 3.16
C SER A 29 -24.05 15.79 2.50
N ASP A 30 -25.26 16.22 2.12
CA ASP A 30 -25.52 17.59 1.65
C ASP A 30 -25.70 18.61 2.80
N ASP A 31 -25.69 18.15 4.06
CA ASP A 31 -25.81 19.05 5.22
C ASP A 31 -24.53 19.91 5.36
N PRO A 32 -24.62 21.25 5.27
CA PRO A 32 -23.47 22.15 5.34
C PRO A 32 -22.75 22.12 6.70
N THR A 33 -23.39 21.58 7.75
CA THR A 33 -22.77 21.40 9.07
C THR A 33 -21.92 20.12 9.16
N THR A 34 -22.00 19.24 8.15
CA THR A 34 -21.18 18.03 8.09
C THR A 34 -19.72 18.42 7.92
N MET A 35 -18.87 17.98 8.85
CA MET A 35 -17.44 18.26 8.78
C MET A 35 -16.82 17.65 7.51
N PRO A 36 -15.88 18.35 6.84
CA PRO A 36 -15.26 17.90 5.59
C PRO A 36 -14.16 16.87 5.86
N TYR A 37 -14.54 15.74 6.44
CA TYR A 37 -13.65 14.63 6.72
C TYR A 37 -13.70 13.58 5.62
N LEU A 38 -12.69 12.72 5.60
CA LEU A 38 -12.67 11.54 4.74
C LEU A 38 -13.65 10.50 5.31
N SER A 39 -14.45 9.87 4.46
CA SER A 39 -15.46 8.88 4.86
C SER A 39 -14.93 7.44 4.84
N GLY A 40 -13.90 7.17 4.04
CA GLY A 40 -13.18 5.90 4.01
C GLY A 40 -12.09 5.86 2.96
N ILE A 41 -11.06 5.05 3.20
CA ILE A 41 -9.99 4.73 2.25
C ILE A 41 -10.20 3.29 1.77
N SER A 42 -10.27 3.10 0.47
CA SER A 42 -10.37 1.79 -0.18
C SER A 42 -9.11 1.53 -1.00
N VAL A 43 -8.45 0.40 -0.70
CA VAL A 43 -7.23 -0.02 -1.38
C VAL A 43 -7.43 -1.40 -2.00
N PHE A 44 -6.95 -1.61 -3.22
CA PHE A 44 -6.89 -2.92 -3.86
C PHE A 44 -5.48 -3.23 -4.41
N PRO A 45 -4.88 -4.39 -4.11
CA PRO A 45 -5.39 -5.44 -3.23
C PRO A 45 -5.68 -4.96 -1.79
N PRO A 46 -6.63 -5.57 -1.06
CA PRO A 46 -6.98 -5.11 0.29
C PRO A 46 -5.76 -5.09 1.21
N LEU A 47 -5.56 -3.97 1.92
CA LEU A 47 -4.47 -3.79 2.88
C LEU A 47 -5.02 -3.57 4.29
N THR A 48 -4.30 -4.09 5.28
CA THR A 48 -4.58 -3.81 6.68
C THR A 48 -3.97 -2.46 7.05
N ILE A 49 -4.81 -1.44 7.15
CA ILE A 49 -4.40 -0.09 7.53
C ILE A 49 -4.38 0.02 9.06
N THR A 50 -3.33 0.62 9.61
CA THR A 50 -3.12 0.85 11.04
C THR A 50 -2.93 2.35 11.33
N PRO A 51 -3.68 2.93 12.29
CA PRO A 51 -4.77 2.32 13.04
C PRO A 51 -5.98 2.01 12.12
N PRO A 52 -6.99 1.26 12.60
CA PRO A 52 -8.25 1.11 11.89
C PRO A 52 -8.82 2.48 11.53
N PHE A 53 -9.47 2.56 10.36
CA PHE A 53 -9.92 3.84 9.80
C PHE A 53 -10.81 4.61 10.78
N ASN A 54 -10.46 5.89 10.99
CA ASN A 54 -11.24 6.84 11.77
C ASN A 54 -11.13 8.23 11.12
N PRO A 55 -12.25 8.91 10.78
CA PRO A 55 -12.21 10.21 10.11
C PRO A 55 -11.41 11.30 10.84
N LEU A 56 -11.17 11.14 12.15
CA LEU A 56 -10.39 12.07 12.98
C LEU A 56 -8.89 11.76 13.01
N VAL A 57 -8.47 10.59 12.51
CA VAL A 57 -7.06 10.20 12.40
C VAL A 57 -6.57 10.55 11.00
N THR A 58 -5.53 11.36 10.92
CA THR A 58 -4.95 11.85 9.67
C THR A 58 -3.85 10.95 9.14
N ASP A 59 -3.16 10.19 10.00
CA ASP A 59 -1.97 9.44 9.62
C ASP A 59 -2.17 7.94 9.81
N TYR A 60 -1.88 7.21 8.73
CA TYR A 60 -2.07 5.78 8.63
C TYR A 60 -0.83 5.11 8.07
N SER A 61 -0.64 3.84 8.42
CA SER A 61 0.42 3.00 7.86
C SER A 61 -0.12 1.64 7.42
N ALA A 62 0.53 1.05 6.42
CA ALA A 62 0.26 -0.31 5.97
C ALA A 62 1.55 -0.94 5.42
N ASN A 63 1.64 -2.28 5.48
CA ASN A 63 2.76 -3.02 4.90
C ASN A 63 2.28 -3.83 3.70
N VAL A 64 3.14 -3.97 2.69
CA VAL A 64 2.91 -4.82 1.51
C VAL A 64 4.12 -5.71 1.24
N SER A 65 3.90 -6.85 0.58
CA SER A 65 5.00 -7.72 0.16
C SER A 65 5.93 -7.03 -0.84
N TYR A 66 7.16 -7.51 -0.95
CA TYR A 66 8.16 -6.99 -1.88
C TYR A 66 7.68 -6.98 -3.34
N GLU A 67 6.95 -8.03 -3.75
CA GLU A 67 6.42 -8.21 -5.10
C GLU A 67 5.26 -7.26 -5.46
N GLN A 68 4.67 -6.58 -4.47
CA GLN A 68 3.56 -5.65 -4.70
C GLN A 68 4.09 -4.32 -5.25
N LEU A 69 3.97 -4.13 -6.56
CA LEU A 69 4.47 -2.94 -7.25
C LEU A 69 3.45 -1.81 -7.39
N MET A 70 2.17 -2.08 -7.20
CA MET A 70 1.10 -1.10 -7.46
C MET A 70 -0.14 -1.39 -6.62
N VAL A 71 -0.85 -0.35 -6.19
CA VAL A 71 -2.15 -0.47 -5.54
C VAL A 71 -3.16 0.43 -6.23
N ARG A 72 -4.44 0.08 -6.16
CA ARG A 72 -5.54 0.93 -6.60
C ARG A 72 -6.13 1.61 -5.39
N LEU A 73 -6.22 2.93 -5.44
CA LEU A 73 -6.67 3.77 -4.33
C LEU A 73 -7.99 4.42 -4.70
N SER A 74 -8.91 4.47 -3.75
CA SER A 74 -10.14 5.27 -3.82
C SER A 74 -10.43 5.82 -2.45
N ALA A 75 -10.86 7.07 -2.38
CA ALA A 75 -11.26 7.72 -1.14
C ALA A 75 -12.48 8.62 -1.39
N GLN A 76 -13.24 8.89 -0.34
CA GLN A 76 -14.46 9.66 -0.41
C GLN A 76 -14.51 10.70 0.70
N ALA A 77 -15.17 11.82 0.45
CA ALA A 77 -15.46 12.82 1.46
C ALA A 77 -16.81 12.53 2.14
N GLN A 78 -16.97 13.01 3.37
CA GLN A 78 -18.24 12.95 4.11
C GLN A 78 -19.22 14.04 3.70
N ASN A 79 -18.74 15.19 3.22
CA ASN A 79 -19.56 16.32 2.79
C ASN A 79 -19.57 16.41 1.25
N CYS A 80 -20.73 16.57 0.62
CA CYS A 80 -20.87 16.65 -0.83
C CYS A 80 -20.33 17.95 -1.44
N GLN A 81 -20.08 18.97 -0.63
CA GLN A 81 -19.40 20.21 -1.02
C GLN A 81 -17.87 20.06 -1.08
N THR A 82 -17.35 18.88 -0.72
CA THR A 82 -15.94 18.57 -0.81
C THR A 82 -15.69 17.28 -1.60
N GLU A 83 -14.48 17.14 -2.13
CA GLU A 83 -14.03 15.93 -2.79
C GLU A 83 -12.62 15.55 -2.34
N VAL A 84 -12.24 14.29 -2.55
CA VAL A 84 -10.88 13.84 -2.22
C VAL A 84 -10.03 13.81 -3.47
N ARG A 85 -8.86 14.45 -3.42
CA ARG A 85 -7.83 14.44 -4.46
C ARG A 85 -6.57 13.78 -3.94
N ILE A 86 -5.91 12.98 -4.77
CA ILE A 86 -4.71 12.23 -4.38
C ILE A 86 -3.44 13.00 -4.79
N ASP A 87 -2.52 13.14 -3.84
CA ASP A 87 -1.20 13.80 -3.85
C ASP A 87 -1.15 15.28 -4.19
N ASP A 88 -1.95 15.73 -5.15
CA ASP A 88 -1.99 17.11 -5.61
C ASP A 88 -3.40 17.69 -5.46
N LYS A 89 -3.49 19.01 -5.19
CA LYS A 89 -4.78 19.69 -5.06
C LYS A 89 -5.57 19.72 -6.36
N TYR A 90 -4.98 19.37 -7.51
CA TYR A 90 -5.61 19.12 -8.81
C TYR A 90 -5.45 17.66 -9.26
N GLY A 91 -5.07 16.78 -8.33
CA GLY A 91 -4.88 15.36 -8.56
C GLY A 91 -6.18 14.61 -8.88
N PRO A 92 -6.08 13.31 -9.16
CA PRO A 92 -7.23 12.50 -9.51
C PRO A 92 -8.21 12.37 -8.34
N THR A 93 -9.51 12.50 -8.65
CA THR A 93 -10.63 12.31 -7.71
C THR A 93 -11.24 10.92 -7.77
N ARG A 94 -10.95 10.18 -8.84
CA ARG A 94 -11.44 8.82 -9.08
C ARG A 94 -10.43 7.80 -8.60
N THR A 95 -10.87 6.54 -8.60
CA THR A 95 -9.99 5.40 -8.39
C THR A 95 -8.76 5.48 -9.30
N THR A 96 -7.57 5.48 -8.70
CA THR A 96 -6.30 5.61 -9.43
C THR A 96 -5.32 4.51 -9.07
N ASN A 97 -4.45 4.19 -10.02
CA ASN A 97 -3.33 3.29 -9.82
C ASN A 97 -2.15 4.07 -9.22
N TYR A 98 -1.59 3.56 -8.13
CA TYR A 98 -0.45 4.15 -7.44
C TYR A 98 0.70 3.14 -7.40
N THR A 99 1.85 3.52 -7.96
CA THR A 99 3.05 2.67 -7.99
C THR A 99 3.82 2.76 -6.68
N LEU A 100 4.26 1.61 -6.17
CA LEU A 100 5.02 1.50 -4.94
C LEU A 100 6.50 1.26 -5.25
N GLY A 101 7.35 2.20 -4.85
CA GLY A 101 8.79 2.06 -4.77
C GLY A 101 9.25 1.16 -3.62
N VAL A 102 10.56 0.91 -3.57
CA VAL A 102 11.20 0.18 -2.46
C VAL A 102 11.14 1.04 -1.19
N GLY A 103 10.79 0.43 -0.05
CA GLY A 103 10.76 1.12 1.24
C GLY A 103 9.47 1.90 1.46
N GLU A 104 9.59 3.16 1.87
CA GLU A 104 8.46 4.00 2.26
C GLU A 104 7.79 4.68 1.07
N ASN A 105 6.47 4.51 0.93
CA ASN A 105 5.64 5.16 -0.07
C ASN A 105 4.60 6.03 0.62
N ARG A 106 4.73 7.34 0.50
CA ARG A 106 3.82 8.30 1.13
C ARG A 106 2.73 8.73 0.15
N ILE A 107 1.49 8.37 0.43
CA ILE A 107 0.30 8.73 -0.34
C ILE A 107 -0.47 9.80 0.45
N VAL A 108 -0.87 10.89 -0.21
CA VAL A 108 -1.62 11.97 0.44
C VAL A 108 -3.04 12.07 -0.12
N PHE A 109 -4.04 12.07 0.75
CA PHE A 109 -5.43 12.33 0.40
C PHE A 109 -5.81 13.74 0.87
N LEU A 110 -6.03 14.63 -0.08
CA LEU A 110 -6.42 16.01 0.16
C LEU A 110 -7.95 16.11 0.06
N VAL A 111 -8.61 16.49 1.14
CA VAL A 111 -10.03 16.87 1.09
C VAL A 111 -10.09 18.33 0.64
N VAL A 112 -10.77 18.58 -0.47
CA VAL A 112 -10.79 19.85 -1.17
C VAL A 112 -12.22 20.36 -1.26
N ASP A 113 -12.42 21.61 -0.87
CA ASP A 113 -13.67 22.35 -1.09
C ASP A 113 -13.79 22.76 -2.57
N ILE A 114 -14.91 22.37 -3.19
CA ILE A 114 -15.22 22.59 -4.61
C ILE A 114 -16.28 23.68 -4.84
N THR A 115 -16.75 24.34 -3.78
CA THR A 115 -17.73 25.42 -3.88
C THR A 115 -17.11 26.72 -4.43
N HIS A 116 -15.78 26.82 -4.35
CA HIS A 116 -15.00 27.97 -4.82
C HIS A 116 -14.41 27.73 -6.21
N THR A 117 -14.07 28.82 -6.92
CA THR A 117 -13.42 28.77 -8.24
C THR A 117 -12.04 28.13 -8.22
N GLU A 118 -11.33 28.24 -7.10
CA GLU A 118 -10.06 27.57 -6.88
C GLU A 118 -10.22 26.52 -5.77
N PRO A 119 -9.72 25.28 -5.97
CA PRO A 119 -9.79 24.24 -4.97
C PRO A 119 -9.00 24.63 -3.71
N TRP A 120 -9.68 24.61 -2.56
CA TRP A 120 -9.06 24.83 -1.26
C TRP A 120 -8.96 23.53 -0.49
N VAL A 121 -7.74 23.12 -0.13
CA VAL A 121 -7.51 21.99 0.79
C VAL A 121 -8.00 22.36 2.20
N VAL A 122 -9.02 21.63 2.67
CA VAL A 122 -9.63 21.81 4.00
C VAL A 122 -9.19 20.73 5.00
N ASN A 123 -8.75 19.57 4.51
CA ASN A 123 -8.18 18.53 5.35
C ASN A 123 -7.16 17.67 4.58
N THR A 124 -6.23 17.02 5.27
CA THR A 124 -5.18 16.19 4.68
C THR A 124 -5.01 14.90 5.49
N TYR A 125 -5.03 13.77 4.79
CA TYR A 125 -4.74 12.45 5.35
C TYR A 125 -3.53 11.85 4.66
N THR A 126 -2.67 11.16 5.40
CA THR A 126 -1.48 10.49 4.89
C THR A 126 -1.62 8.99 5.09
N LEU A 127 -1.39 8.20 4.04
CA LEU A 127 -1.17 6.76 4.14
C LEU A 127 0.26 6.44 3.73
N THR A 128 1.03 5.93 4.68
CA THR A 128 2.39 5.45 4.46
C THR A 128 2.40 3.95 4.21
N VAL A 129 2.72 3.54 2.99
CA VAL A 129 2.81 2.13 2.60
C VAL A 129 4.27 1.69 2.59
N HIS A 130 4.63 0.79 3.49
CA HIS A 130 5.97 0.19 3.53
C HIS A 130 6.02 -1.07 2.68
N ARG A 131 6.79 -1.02 1.60
CA ARG A 131 7.11 -2.20 0.80
C ARG A 131 8.23 -2.95 1.49
N LEU A 132 7.91 -4.14 1.99
CA LEU A 132 8.84 -4.99 2.71
C LEU A 132 10.01 -5.39 1.81
N SER A 133 11.16 -5.64 2.42
CA SER A 133 12.37 -6.11 1.74
C SER A 133 12.22 -7.57 1.31
N VAL A 134 13.08 -8.00 0.38
CA VAL A 134 13.11 -9.39 -0.14
C VAL A 134 13.32 -10.39 1.01
N ASP A 135 14.20 -10.03 1.95
CA ASP A 135 14.60 -10.81 3.11
C ASP A 135 13.63 -10.70 4.30
N HIS A 136 12.50 -9.99 4.19
CA HIS A 136 11.60 -9.79 5.33
C HIS A 136 11.09 -11.11 5.94
N HIS A 137 10.94 -12.16 5.13
CA HIS A 137 10.54 -13.49 5.59
C HIS A 137 11.72 -14.46 5.77
N GLU A 138 12.93 -14.03 5.40
CA GLU A 138 14.13 -14.83 5.55
C GLU A 138 14.71 -14.63 6.96
N PRO A 139 15.23 -15.69 7.59
CA PRO A 139 15.96 -15.53 8.82
C PRO A 139 17.21 -14.67 8.56
N PRO A 140 17.63 -13.83 9.53
CA PRO A 140 18.89 -13.13 9.43
C PRO A 140 20.04 -14.12 9.25
N PHE A 141 21.09 -13.70 8.57
CA PHE A 141 22.29 -14.50 8.39
C PHE A 141 22.86 -14.93 9.76
N ASP A 142 23.01 -16.25 9.97
CA ASP A 142 23.60 -16.83 11.18
C ASP A 142 25.06 -17.21 10.87
N PRO A 143 26.09 -16.52 11.38
CA PRO A 143 27.48 -16.85 11.06
C PRO A 143 27.94 -18.24 11.55
N ILE A 144 27.20 -18.88 12.45
CA ILE A 144 27.59 -20.15 13.08
C ILE A 144 27.03 -21.35 12.32
N ALA A 145 25.91 -21.18 11.59
CA ALA A 145 25.36 -22.24 10.78
C ALA A 145 26.34 -22.66 9.66
N GLN A 146 26.19 -23.88 9.15
CA GLN A 146 27.03 -24.36 8.05
C GLN A 146 26.62 -23.68 6.74
N HIS A 147 27.47 -22.80 6.23
CA HIS A 147 27.28 -22.12 4.96
C HIS A 147 28.09 -22.78 3.85
N GLN A 148 27.61 -22.62 2.63
CA GLN A 148 28.33 -23.01 1.44
C GLN A 148 28.61 -21.79 0.59
N VAL A 149 29.86 -21.64 0.16
CA VAL A 149 30.24 -20.61 -0.82
C VAL A 149 29.98 -21.17 -2.21
N CYS A 150 29.25 -20.41 -3.01
CA CYS A 150 28.97 -20.75 -4.40
C CYS A 150 29.33 -19.57 -5.30
N SER A 151 29.81 -19.87 -6.50
CA SER A 151 30.11 -18.89 -7.54
C SER A 151 29.28 -19.18 -8.80
N LEU A 152 28.89 -18.13 -9.51
CA LEU A 152 28.25 -18.28 -10.82
C LEU A 152 29.35 -18.54 -11.86
N HIS A 153 29.41 -19.75 -12.41
CA HIS A 153 30.40 -20.08 -13.45
C HIS A 153 30.02 -19.48 -14.81
N GLN A 154 28.78 -19.74 -15.27
CA GLN A 154 28.21 -19.12 -16.47
C GLN A 154 26.69 -19.25 -16.49
N GLU A 155 26.02 -18.41 -17.28
CA GLU A 155 24.57 -18.45 -17.46
C GLU A 155 24.14 -19.64 -18.32
N CYS A 156 23.08 -20.35 -17.90
CA CYS A 156 22.65 -21.57 -18.60
C CYS A 156 22.04 -21.31 -19.98
N GLU A 157 21.45 -20.14 -20.19
CA GLU A 157 20.84 -19.75 -21.48
C GLU A 157 21.84 -19.13 -22.46
N MET A 158 23.01 -18.66 -21.97
CA MET A 158 24.07 -18.04 -22.76
C MET A 158 25.43 -18.65 -22.44
N ARG A 159 25.61 -19.92 -22.82
CA ARG A 159 26.87 -20.63 -22.56
C ARG A 159 28.00 -20.10 -23.44
N VAL A 160 29.05 -19.58 -22.81
CA VAL A 160 30.30 -19.19 -23.46
C VAL A 160 31.21 -20.41 -23.65
N SER A 161 31.22 -21.30 -22.66
CA SER A 161 32.02 -22.52 -22.67
C SER A 161 31.11 -23.75 -22.63
N PRO A 162 31.04 -24.57 -23.69
CA PRO A 162 30.16 -25.73 -23.73
C PRO A 162 30.56 -26.85 -22.76
N THR A 163 31.83 -26.89 -22.33
CA THR A 163 32.37 -27.92 -21.44
C THR A 163 32.27 -27.57 -19.96
N GLU A 164 32.05 -26.31 -19.63
CA GLU A 164 31.95 -25.85 -18.25
C GLU A 164 30.50 -25.97 -17.74
N LEU A 165 30.33 -26.22 -16.45
CA LEU A 165 29.00 -26.29 -15.83
C LEU A 165 28.35 -24.90 -15.85
N CYS A 166 27.05 -24.85 -16.09
CA CYS A 166 26.28 -23.62 -16.02
C CYS A 166 25.58 -23.47 -14.66
N GLY A 167 25.18 -22.25 -14.33
CA GLY A 167 24.52 -21.89 -13.08
C GLY A 167 25.49 -21.71 -11.92
N ILE A 168 24.91 -21.62 -10.72
CA ILE A 168 25.63 -21.48 -9.47
C ILE A 168 26.27 -22.83 -9.11
N GLN A 169 27.59 -22.85 -8.98
CA GLN A 169 28.36 -24.03 -8.59
C GLN A 169 29.03 -23.79 -7.25
N ARG A 170 29.27 -24.88 -6.51
CA ARG A 170 30.00 -24.82 -5.24
C ARG A 170 31.44 -24.44 -5.52
N ASP A 171 31.93 -23.42 -4.84
CA ASP A 171 33.33 -23.07 -4.94
C ASP A 171 34.14 -24.02 -4.04
N ALA A 172 34.78 -25.02 -4.66
CA ALA A 172 35.59 -26.01 -3.97
C ALA A 172 36.95 -25.45 -3.51
N THR A 173 37.36 -24.27 -4.01
CA THR A 173 38.63 -23.63 -3.66
C THR A 173 38.55 -22.79 -2.40
N ILE A 174 37.36 -22.44 -1.93
CA ILE A 174 37.14 -21.73 -0.65
C ILE A 174 36.76 -22.76 0.43
N SER A 175 37.67 -23.71 0.66
CA SER A 175 37.52 -24.72 1.70
C SER A 175 38.77 -24.72 2.57
N LYS A 176 38.79 -23.80 3.57
CA LYS A 176 39.39 -23.93 4.92
C LYS A 176 39.86 -22.61 5.57
N ASP A 177 40.01 -21.52 4.82
CA ASP A 177 40.73 -20.35 5.36
C ASP A 177 39.85 -19.24 5.97
N TRP A 178 38.52 -19.38 5.97
CA TRP A 178 37.61 -18.36 6.52
C TRP A 178 37.20 -18.60 7.98
N VAL A 179 37.79 -19.60 8.66
CA VAL A 179 37.63 -19.82 10.11
C VAL A 179 38.97 -19.62 10.80
N SER A 180 39.42 -18.38 10.82
CA SER A 180 40.34 -17.91 11.85
C SER A 180 40.15 -16.40 11.95
N TRP A 181 39.41 -15.95 12.96
CA TRP A 181 39.72 -14.89 13.94
C TRP A 181 38.57 -14.81 14.94
#